data_AF-A0A7V7SY32-F1
#
_entry.id   AF-A0A7V7SY32-F1
#
_cell.length_a   1.000
_cell.length_b   1.000
_cell.length_c   1.000
_cell.angle_alpha   90.00
_cell.angle_beta   90.00
_cell.angle_gamma   90.00
#
_symmetry.space_group_name_H-M   'P 1'
#
loop_
_entity.id
_entity.type
_entity.pdbx_description
1 polymer ?
#
loop_
_entity_poly.entity_id
_entity_poly.type
_entity_poly.pdbx_seq_one_letter_code
_entity_poly.pdbx_strand_id
1 'polypeptide(L)'
;MDLSSIAAMFHLTGFALRRRLFGWQALASTAVALVPTLVALIAAGEIRSGNEQVPKPYELYGEFLAPVCLYCVLPFLSMLTMLPVVGSLYDRGAIGYLFTRPTPRWSLLLGLYKGGLLAMLPIMLVASVVPALVLMPLSHGIEFRFWLQRVAYLSAILWIGSAAYGALCMFLGVWSKKALLWALGLLIGWGVIAGSLTGPLREISLHRYLLGLMRNWLAVDNAWTGFFVPDRDPPSSVQAVLVLALGTLIFLAMAVRAMHKRDVL
;
A
#
# COMPACT_ATOMS: atom_id res chain seq x y z
N MET A 1 -6.59 -29.27 5.19
CA MET A 1 -7.18 -27.92 5.32
C MET A 1 -8.68 -28.12 5.26
N ASP A 2 -9.39 -27.95 6.37
CA ASP A 2 -10.79 -28.38 6.47
C ASP A 2 -11.71 -27.47 5.65
N LEU A 3 -12.72 -28.04 4.98
CA LEU A 3 -13.70 -27.31 4.16
C LEU A 3 -14.37 -26.17 4.94
N SER A 4 -14.58 -26.37 6.25
CA SER A 4 -15.12 -25.36 7.18
C SER A 4 -14.23 -24.12 7.30
N SER A 5 -12.91 -24.30 7.31
CA SER A 5 -11.93 -23.20 7.41
C SER A 5 -11.89 -22.38 6.13
N ILE A 6 -12.03 -23.04 4.98
CA ILE A 6 -12.07 -22.39 3.66
C ILE A 6 -13.34 -21.54 3.53
N ALA A 7 -14.50 -22.10 3.89
CA ALA A 7 -15.77 -21.38 3.86
C ALA A 7 -15.74 -20.15 4.78
N ALA A 8 -15.25 -20.30 6.02
CA ALA A 8 -15.11 -19.20 6.96
C ALA A 8 -14.22 -18.07 6.40
N MET A 9 -13.10 -18.43 5.75
CA MET A 9 -12.22 -17.46 5.11
C MET A 9 -12.96 -16.64 4.05
N PHE A 10 -13.70 -17.28 3.14
CA PHE A 10 -14.43 -16.57 2.06
C PHE A 10 -15.54 -15.66 2.60
N HIS A 11 -16.29 -16.10 3.60
CA HIS A 11 -17.32 -15.25 4.21
C HIS A 11 -16.72 -14.01 4.87
N LEU A 12 -15.61 -14.16 5.59
CA LEU A 12 -14.91 -13.02 6.22
C LEU A 12 -14.28 -12.09 5.19
N THR A 13 -13.74 -12.63 4.10
CA THR A 13 -13.26 -11.83 2.97
C THR A 13 -14.38 -10.98 2.38
N GLY A 14 -15.54 -11.57 2.11
CA GLY A 14 -16.70 -10.83 1.59
C GLY A 14 -17.22 -9.77 2.57
N PHE A 15 -17.24 -10.09 3.87
CA PHE A 15 -17.60 -9.13 4.92
C PHE A 15 -16.67 -7.92 4.98
N ALA A 16 -15.35 -8.16 5.06
CA ALA A 16 -14.36 -7.10 5.12
C ALA A 16 -14.38 -6.25 3.85
N LEU A 17 -14.53 -6.87 2.68
CA LEU A 17 -14.60 -6.19 1.38
C LEU A 17 -15.80 -5.23 1.31
N ARG A 18 -17.03 -5.72 1.50
CA ARG A 18 -18.25 -4.90 1.37
C ARG A 18 -18.25 -3.74 2.36
N ARG A 19 -17.86 -4.02 3.60
CA ARG A 19 -17.83 -3.01 4.66
C ARG A 19 -16.82 -1.89 4.38
N ARG A 20 -15.72 -2.21 3.70
CA ARG A 20 -14.66 -1.24 3.37
C ARG A 20 -14.96 -0.44 2.12
N LEU A 21 -15.57 -1.05 1.10
CA LEU A 21 -15.86 -0.36 -0.15
C LEU A 21 -17.11 0.54 -0.07
N PHE A 22 -18.17 0.07 0.57
CA PHE A 22 -19.47 0.75 0.55
C PHE A 22 -19.79 1.53 1.84
N GLY A 23 -18.83 1.59 2.77
CA GLY A 23 -18.99 2.33 4.01
C GLY A 23 -18.47 3.77 3.91
N TRP A 24 -18.98 4.65 4.78
CA TRP A 24 -18.43 6.00 4.99
C TRP A 24 -16.92 6.00 5.33
N GLN A 25 -16.43 4.85 5.83
CA GLN A 25 -15.02 4.61 6.13
C GLN A 25 -14.12 4.58 4.88
N ALA A 26 -14.69 4.38 3.68
CA ALA A 26 -13.97 4.44 2.41
C ALA A 26 -13.55 5.88 2.04
N LEU A 27 -14.23 6.90 2.58
CA LEU A 27 -14.01 8.29 2.21
C LEU A 27 -12.61 8.76 2.56
N ALA A 28 -12.10 8.41 3.75
CA ALA A 28 -10.75 8.78 4.17
C ALA A 28 -9.69 8.17 3.26
N SER A 29 -9.82 6.87 2.92
CA SER A 29 -8.91 6.20 1.98
C SER A 29 -9.01 6.75 0.56
N THR A 30 -10.22 7.11 0.12
CA THR A 30 -10.44 7.70 -1.20
C THR A 30 -9.85 9.10 -1.28
N ALA A 31 -9.99 9.92 -0.24
CA ALA A 31 -9.38 11.24 -0.15
C ALA A 31 -7.85 11.16 -0.26
N VAL A 32 -7.21 10.20 0.41
CA VAL A 32 -5.77 9.95 0.29
C VAL A 32 -5.40 9.51 -1.13
N ALA A 33 -6.19 8.64 -1.76
CA ALA A 33 -5.96 8.20 -3.14
C ALA A 33 -6.10 9.32 -4.18
N LEU A 34 -6.82 10.41 -3.85
CA LEU A 34 -6.94 11.57 -4.72
C LEU A 34 -5.74 12.54 -4.60
N VAL A 35 -4.86 12.37 -3.60
CA VAL A 35 -3.69 13.25 -3.42
C VAL A 35 -2.80 13.32 -4.69
N PRO A 36 -2.39 12.21 -5.33
CA PRO A 36 -1.62 12.27 -6.58
C PRO A 36 -2.41 12.92 -7.72
N THR A 37 -3.74 12.81 -7.71
CA THR A 37 -4.60 13.44 -8.71
C THR A 37 -4.60 14.95 -8.56
N LEU A 38 -4.65 15.46 -7.32
CA LEU A 38 -4.52 16.90 -7.05
C LEU A 38 -3.16 17.43 -7.52
N VAL A 39 -2.08 16.68 -7.24
CA VAL A 39 -0.74 17.03 -7.73
C VAL A 39 -0.69 17.05 -9.26
N ALA A 40 -1.26 16.05 -9.93
CA ALA A 40 -1.36 16.03 -11.39
C ALA A 40 -2.17 17.20 -11.95
N LEU A 41 -3.27 17.59 -11.30
CA LEU A 41 -4.10 18.71 -11.74
C LEU A 41 -3.37 20.06 -11.62
N ILE A 42 -2.64 20.27 -10.51
CA ILE A 42 -1.81 21.46 -10.33
C ILE A 42 -0.74 21.52 -11.42
N ALA A 43 -0.01 20.42 -11.61
CA ALA A 43 1.03 20.36 -12.65
C ALA A 43 0.46 20.52 -14.07
N ALA A 44 -0.72 19.96 -14.34
CA ALA A 44 -1.43 20.14 -15.61
C ALA A 44 -1.80 21.61 -15.86
N GLY A 45 -2.15 22.36 -14.82
CA GLY A 45 -2.40 23.80 -14.89
C GLY A 45 -1.15 24.58 -15.30
N GLU A 46 -0.01 24.28 -14.67
CA GLU A 46 1.30 24.89 -14.96
C GLU A 46 1.82 24.55 -16.36
N ILE A 47 1.60 23.32 -16.83
CA ILE A 47 1.99 22.92 -18.19
C ILE A 47 1.18 23.70 -19.23
N ARG A 48 -0.11 23.92 -18.98
CA ARG A 48 -0.99 24.68 -19.88
C ARG A 48 -0.68 26.17 -19.90
N SER A 49 -0.17 26.74 -18.81
CA SER A 49 0.24 28.15 -18.75
C SER A 49 1.56 28.42 -19.48
N GLY A 50 2.22 27.40 -20.03
CA GLY A 50 3.46 27.54 -20.79
C GLY A 50 4.72 27.65 -19.92
N ASN A 51 4.66 27.18 -18.67
CA ASN A 51 5.81 27.21 -17.77
C ASN A 51 6.86 26.15 -18.19
N GLU A 52 7.95 26.59 -18.80
CA GLU A 52 9.05 25.72 -19.29
C GLU A 52 9.82 25.01 -18.16
N GLN A 53 9.61 25.39 -16.90
CA GLN A 53 10.27 24.74 -15.76
C GLN A 53 9.65 23.38 -15.40
N VAL A 54 8.47 23.05 -15.94
CA VAL A 54 7.80 21.79 -15.62
C VAL A 54 8.34 20.65 -16.50
N PRO A 55 8.81 19.53 -15.90
CA PRO A 55 9.24 18.35 -16.65
C PRO A 55 8.15 17.82 -17.57
N LYS A 56 8.54 17.06 -18.59
CA LYS A 56 7.58 16.45 -19.53
C LYS A 56 6.55 15.62 -18.75
N PRO A 57 5.25 15.61 -19.15
CA PRO A 57 4.19 14.96 -18.37
C PRO A 57 4.46 13.47 -18.06
N TYR A 58 5.16 12.79 -18.98
CA TYR A 58 5.53 11.38 -18.82
C TYR A 58 6.63 11.15 -17.78
N GLU A 59 7.63 12.03 -17.72
CA GLU A 59 8.70 12.03 -16.70
C GLU A 59 8.11 12.42 -15.35
N LEU A 60 7.28 13.47 -15.31
CA LEU A 60 6.56 13.92 -14.12
C LEU A 60 5.78 12.77 -13.44
N TYR A 61 5.11 11.93 -14.23
CA TYR A 61 4.37 10.78 -13.69
C TYR A 61 5.29 9.76 -12.99
N GLY A 62 6.45 9.48 -13.57
CA GLY A 62 7.40 8.50 -13.02
C GLY A 62 8.25 9.04 -11.87
N GLU A 63 8.72 10.29 -11.99
CA GLU A 63 9.70 10.86 -11.08
C GLU A 63 9.08 11.58 -9.87
N PHE A 64 7.84 12.04 -9.99
CA PHE A 64 7.17 12.79 -8.92
C PHE A 64 5.92 12.07 -8.43
N LEU A 65 5.01 11.67 -9.31
CA LEU A 65 3.76 11.03 -8.88
C LEU A 65 3.96 9.64 -8.30
N ALA A 66 4.80 8.81 -8.92
CA ALA A 66 5.06 7.46 -8.42
C ALA A 66 5.67 7.47 -6.99
N PRO A 67 6.68 8.31 -6.68
CA PRO A 67 7.09 8.52 -5.29
C PRO A 67 5.96 9.03 -4.39
N VAL A 68 5.20 10.05 -4.78
CA VAL A 68 4.08 10.54 -3.94
C VAL A 68 3.12 9.40 -3.57
N CYS A 69 2.86 8.48 -4.51
CA CYS A 69 2.09 7.27 -4.26
C CYS A 69 2.77 6.33 -3.25
N LEU A 70 4.09 6.14 -3.30
CA LEU A 70 4.81 5.27 -2.36
C LEU A 70 5.05 5.89 -0.97
N TYR A 71 5.36 7.19 -0.92
CA TYR A 71 5.72 7.92 0.28
C TYR A 71 4.48 8.28 1.11
N CYS A 72 3.41 8.70 0.43
CA CYS A 72 2.20 9.17 1.09
C CYS A 72 1.05 8.17 0.93
N VAL A 73 0.62 7.89 -0.30
CA VAL A 73 -0.62 7.13 -0.51
C VAL A 73 -0.54 5.73 0.08
N LEU A 74 0.51 4.99 -0.21
CA LEU A 74 0.62 3.57 0.17
C LEU A 74 0.62 3.35 1.70
N PRO A 75 1.44 4.05 2.51
CA PRO A 75 1.41 3.94 3.96
C PRO A 75 0.06 4.32 4.57
N PHE A 76 -0.47 5.49 4.19
CA PHE A 76 -1.72 6.00 4.75
C PHE A 76 -2.91 5.15 4.33
N LEU A 77 -2.96 4.71 3.07
CA LEU A 77 -4.00 3.83 2.58
C LEU A 77 -3.97 2.49 3.32
N SER A 78 -2.78 1.90 3.50
CA SER A 78 -2.61 0.65 4.24
C SER A 78 -3.13 0.77 5.67
N MET A 79 -2.78 1.88 6.34
CA MET A 79 -3.20 2.18 7.70
C MET A 79 -4.72 2.36 7.82
N LEU A 80 -5.30 3.21 6.96
CA LEU A 80 -6.72 3.59 7.01
C LEU A 80 -7.65 2.45 6.61
N THR A 81 -7.19 1.52 5.79
CA THR A 81 -8.01 0.40 5.34
C THR A 81 -7.83 -0.84 6.19
N MET A 82 -6.60 -1.21 6.60
CA MET A 82 -6.35 -2.48 7.30
C MET A 82 -6.54 -2.41 8.80
N LEU A 83 -6.08 -1.35 9.47
CA LEU A 83 -6.24 -1.26 10.93
C LEU A 83 -7.70 -1.40 11.37
N PRO A 84 -8.68 -0.74 10.73
CA PRO A 84 -10.04 -0.83 11.22
C PRO A 84 -10.71 -2.16 10.86
N VAL A 85 -10.15 -2.99 9.96
CA VAL A 85 -10.67 -4.35 9.69
C VAL A 85 -10.71 -5.15 10.98
N VAL A 86 -9.65 -5.08 11.77
CA VAL A 86 -9.56 -5.74 13.07
C VAL A 86 -10.06 -4.83 14.19
N GLY A 87 -9.72 -3.54 14.17
CA GLY A 87 -10.12 -2.58 15.21
C GLY A 87 -11.64 -2.54 15.42
N SER A 88 -12.42 -2.50 14.33
CA SER A 88 -13.88 -2.47 14.43
C SER A 88 -14.53 -3.76 14.95
N LEU A 89 -13.78 -4.87 14.98
CA LEU A 89 -14.22 -6.13 15.60
C LEU A 89 -13.94 -6.11 17.11
N TYR A 90 -12.82 -5.49 17.53
CA TYR A 90 -12.53 -5.26 18.94
C TYR A 90 -13.54 -4.28 19.55
N ASP A 91 -13.78 -3.14 18.90
CA ASP A 91 -14.68 -2.09 19.42
C ASP A 91 -16.12 -2.59 19.64
N ARG A 92 -16.56 -3.55 18.84
CA ARG A 92 -17.92 -4.13 18.89
C ARG A 92 -18.03 -5.39 19.75
N GLY A 93 -16.93 -5.85 20.36
CA GLY A 93 -16.88 -7.14 21.04
C GLY A 93 -17.09 -8.35 20.12
N ALA A 94 -17.13 -8.14 18.79
CA ALA A 94 -17.40 -9.18 17.79
C ALA A 94 -16.24 -10.19 17.69
N ILE A 95 -15.02 -9.78 18.08
CA ILE A 95 -13.83 -10.64 18.06
C ILE A 95 -13.99 -11.86 18.98
N GLY A 96 -14.70 -11.73 20.11
CA GLY A 96 -14.93 -12.84 21.06
C GLY A 96 -15.75 -13.96 20.42
N TYR A 97 -16.82 -13.59 19.70
CA TYR A 97 -17.64 -14.56 18.94
C TYR A 97 -16.88 -15.28 17.83
N LEU A 98 -15.85 -14.64 17.25
CA LEU A 98 -14.99 -15.29 16.27
C LEU A 98 -14.04 -16.30 16.93
N PHE A 99 -13.65 -16.09 18.19
CA PHE A 99 -12.70 -16.94 18.90
C PHE A 99 -13.34 -18.14 19.61
N THR A 100 -14.66 -18.09 19.86
CA THR A 100 -15.40 -19.24 20.40
C THR A 100 -15.77 -20.27 19.34
N ARG A 101 -15.68 -19.93 18.05
CA ARG A 101 -15.93 -20.89 16.96
C ARG A 101 -14.80 -21.93 16.86
N PRO A 102 -15.12 -23.19 16.51
CA PRO A 102 -14.14 -24.26 16.29
C PRO A 102 -13.42 -24.11 14.94
N THR A 103 -13.05 -22.88 14.58
CA THR A 103 -12.29 -22.56 13.37
C THR A 103 -10.91 -22.07 13.78
N PRO A 104 -9.84 -22.53 13.11
CA PRO A 104 -8.51 -22.15 13.51
C PRO A 104 -8.29 -20.65 13.29
N ARG A 105 -7.69 -20.01 14.30
CA ARG A 105 -7.45 -18.56 14.38
C ARG A 105 -6.75 -18.00 13.13
N TRP A 106 -5.77 -18.72 12.56
CA TRP A 106 -5.06 -18.29 11.35
C TRP A 106 -6.00 -18.10 10.14
N SER A 107 -7.03 -18.93 9.98
CA SER A 107 -7.94 -18.88 8.83
C SER A 107 -8.82 -17.62 8.85
N LEU A 108 -9.25 -17.22 10.05
CA LEU A 108 -10.03 -16.01 10.28
C LEU A 108 -9.21 -14.77 9.92
N LEU A 109 -7.96 -14.73 10.39
CA LEU A 109 -7.03 -13.63 10.14
C LEU A 109 -6.71 -13.49 8.66
N LEU A 110 -6.45 -14.60 7.96
CA LEU A 110 -6.23 -14.58 6.52
C LEU A 110 -7.48 -14.12 5.74
N GLY A 111 -8.68 -14.52 6.16
CA GLY A 111 -9.93 -14.07 5.54
C GLY A 111 -10.12 -12.56 5.63
N LEU A 112 -9.87 -12.00 6.82
CA LEU A 112 -9.91 -10.57 7.07
C LEU A 112 -8.83 -9.81 6.29
N TYR A 113 -7.60 -10.33 6.29
CA TYR A 113 -6.48 -9.75 5.55
C TYR A 113 -6.78 -9.68 4.05
N LYS A 114 -7.21 -10.80 3.44
CA LYS A 114 -7.59 -10.86 2.03
C LYS A 114 -8.71 -9.90 1.69
N GLY A 115 -9.74 -9.79 2.54
CA GLY A 115 -10.86 -8.87 2.30
C GLY A 115 -10.45 -7.41 2.37
N GLY A 116 -9.59 -7.05 3.33
CA GLY A 116 -9.04 -5.70 3.42
C GLY A 116 -8.13 -5.35 2.23
N LEU A 117 -7.31 -6.31 1.80
CA LEU A 117 -6.41 -6.15 0.66
C LEU A 117 -7.19 -5.99 -0.66
N LEU A 118 -8.21 -6.84 -0.90
CA LEU A 118 -9.12 -6.70 -2.05
C LEU A 118 -9.90 -5.36 -2.04
N ALA A 119 -10.21 -4.82 -0.87
CA ALA A 119 -10.87 -3.52 -0.76
C ALA A 119 -9.94 -2.35 -1.13
N MET A 120 -8.63 -2.49 -0.92
CA MET A 120 -7.68 -1.47 -1.36
C MET A 120 -7.53 -1.41 -2.88
N LEU A 121 -7.70 -2.53 -3.58
CA LEU A 121 -7.45 -2.66 -5.02
C LEU A 121 -8.07 -1.52 -5.85
N PRO A 122 -9.40 -1.28 -5.82
CA PRO A 122 -10.00 -0.20 -6.60
C PRO A 122 -9.50 1.18 -6.19
N ILE A 123 -9.22 1.40 -4.91
CA ILE A 123 -8.73 2.69 -4.38
C ILE A 123 -7.30 2.98 -4.88
N MET A 124 -6.46 1.95 -4.96
CA MET A 124 -5.10 2.07 -5.52
C MET A 124 -5.09 2.28 -7.03
N LEU A 125 -6.03 1.64 -7.74
CA LEU A 125 -6.23 1.89 -9.17
C LEU A 125 -6.62 3.35 -9.40
N VAL A 126 -7.50 3.91 -8.57
CA VAL A 126 -7.83 5.35 -8.65
C VAL A 126 -6.56 6.20 -8.46
N ALA A 127 -5.74 5.91 -7.46
CA ALA A 127 -4.52 6.66 -7.17
C ALA A 127 -3.46 6.64 -8.29
N SER A 128 -3.45 5.61 -9.13
CA SER A 128 -2.47 5.45 -10.22
C SER A 128 -3.03 5.83 -11.59
N VAL A 129 -4.28 5.45 -11.89
CA VAL A 129 -4.93 5.65 -13.19
C VAL A 129 -5.40 7.09 -13.37
N VAL A 130 -6.08 7.67 -12.37
CA VAL A 130 -6.69 9.01 -12.53
C VAL A 130 -5.63 10.10 -12.80
N PRO A 131 -4.49 10.15 -12.09
CA PRO A 131 -3.45 11.13 -12.41
C PRO A 131 -2.86 10.94 -13.81
N ALA A 132 -2.76 9.70 -14.29
CA ALA A 132 -2.30 9.42 -15.65
C ALA A 132 -3.29 9.93 -16.70
N LEU A 133 -4.60 9.76 -16.46
CA LEU A 133 -5.65 10.29 -17.35
C LEU A 133 -5.63 11.82 -17.44
N VAL A 134 -5.23 12.50 -16.36
CA VAL A 134 -5.06 13.97 -16.35
C VAL A 134 -3.85 14.40 -17.19
N LEU A 135 -2.73 13.68 -17.10
CA LEU A 135 -1.45 14.06 -17.72
C LEU A 135 -1.29 13.57 -19.16
N MET A 136 -1.88 12.44 -19.51
CA MET A 136 -1.80 11.83 -20.84
C MET A 136 -2.18 12.77 -22.00
N PRO A 137 -3.30 13.54 -21.96
CA PRO A 137 -3.66 14.42 -23.08
C PRO A 137 -2.69 15.59 -23.27
N LEU A 138 -1.82 15.87 -22.28
CA LEU A 138 -0.81 16.93 -22.36
C LEU A 138 0.50 16.43 -22.99
N SER A 139 0.74 15.11 -22.98
CA SER A 139 1.93 14.53 -23.59
C SER A 139 1.77 14.42 -25.10
N HIS A 140 2.23 15.43 -25.82
CA HIS A 140 2.33 15.38 -27.27
C HIS A 140 3.52 14.49 -27.67
N GLY A 141 3.30 13.50 -28.53
CA GLY A 141 4.37 12.68 -29.10
C GLY A 141 4.72 11.37 -28.37
N ILE A 142 3.97 10.98 -27.33
CA ILE A 142 4.17 9.70 -26.63
C ILE A 142 3.01 8.76 -26.94
N GLU A 143 3.31 7.54 -27.36
CA GLU A 143 2.28 6.54 -27.67
C GLU A 143 1.51 6.12 -26.42
N PHE A 144 0.21 5.85 -26.59
CA PHE A 144 -0.67 5.35 -25.52
C PHE A 144 -0.14 4.08 -24.83
N ARG A 145 0.54 3.22 -25.59
CA ARG A 145 1.11 1.96 -25.08
C ARG A 145 2.09 2.20 -23.92
N PHE A 146 2.93 3.23 -24.01
CA PHE A 146 3.91 3.54 -22.96
C PHE A 146 3.24 4.04 -21.68
N TRP A 147 2.18 4.86 -21.82
CA TRP A 147 1.35 5.28 -20.68
C TRP A 147 0.68 4.09 -20.00
N LEU A 148 0.04 3.21 -20.77
CA LEU A 148 -0.62 2.03 -20.23
C LEU A 148 0.36 1.13 -19.48
N GLN A 149 1.54 0.89 -20.05
CA GLN A 149 2.61 0.11 -19.42
C GLN A 149 3.06 0.75 -18.10
N ARG A 150 3.28 2.07 -18.07
CA ARG A 150 3.76 2.79 -16.89
C ARG A 150 2.71 2.81 -15.76
N VAL A 151 1.43 3.00 -16.10
CA VAL A 151 0.31 2.91 -15.14
C VAL A 151 0.17 1.49 -14.59
N ALA A 152 0.27 0.47 -15.46
CA ALA A 152 0.20 -0.93 -15.04
C ALA A 152 1.33 -1.29 -14.07
N TYR A 153 2.55 -0.82 -14.32
CA TYR A 153 3.68 -1.03 -13.41
C TYR A 153 3.49 -0.32 -12.08
N LEU A 154 3.08 0.95 -12.06
CA LEU A 154 2.80 1.65 -10.80
C LEU A 154 1.70 0.95 -10.00
N SER A 155 0.62 0.54 -10.67
CA SER A 155 -0.47 -0.22 -10.06
C SER A 155 0.01 -1.52 -9.43
N ALA A 156 0.87 -2.26 -10.14
CA ALA A 156 1.45 -3.51 -9.65
C ALA A 156 2.38 -3.29 -8.45
N ILE A 157 3.23 -2.25 -8.48
CA ILE A 157 4.10 -1.90 -7.35
C ILE A 157 3.27 -1.56 -6.12
N LEU A 158 2.25 -0.73 -6.30
CA LEU A 158 1.30 -0.37 -5.25
C LEU A 158 0.63 -1.61 -4.66
N TRP A 159 0.19 -2.53 -5.51
CA TRP A 159 -0.41 -3.78 -5.06
C TRP A 159 0.54 -4.64 -4.24
N ILE A 160 1.78 -4.82 -4.70
CA ILE A 160 2.81 -5.58 -3.97
C ILE A 160 3.13 -4.91 -2.63
N GLY A 161 3.28 -3.59 -2.63
CA GLY A 161 3.51 -2.81 -1.41
C GLY A 161 2.36 -2.89 -0.42
N SER A 162 1.12 -2.89 -0.90
CA SER A 162 -0.09 -2.98 -0.07
C SER A 162 -0.19 -4.31 0.65
N ALA A 163 0.36 -5.39 0.07
CA ALA A 163 0.46 -6.67 0.73
C ALA A 163 1.40 -6.60 1.95
N ALA A 164 2.61 -6.09 1.74
CA ALA A 164 3.60 -6.02 2.82
C ALA A 164 3.17 -5.05 3.94
N TYR A 165 2.78 -3.81 3.58
CA TYR A 165 2.31 -2.82 4.55
C TYR A 165 0.97 -3.19 5.17
N GLY A 166 0.06 -3.80 4.40
CA GLY A 166 -1.20 -4.30 4.92
C GLY A 166 -1.01 -5.41 5.94
N ALA A 167 -0.03 -6.31 5.73
CA ALA A 167 0.29 -7.37 6.69
C ALA A 167 0.90 -6.80 7.97
N LEU A 168 1.77 -5.79 7.85
CA LEU A 168 2.29 -5.03 8.99
C LEU A 168 1.14 -4.37 9.78
N CYS A 169 0.23 -3.67 9.11
CA CYS A 169 -0.95 -3.08 9.76
C CYS A 169 -1.83 -4.14 10.43
N MET A 170 -2.03 -5.29 9.78
CA MET A 170 -2.80 -6.40 10.36
C MET A 170 -2.15 -6.89 11.65
N PHE A 171 -0.83 -7.09 11.66
CA PHE A 171 -0.07 -7.43 12.85
C PHE A 171 -0.26 -6.39 13.96
N LEU A 172 -0.09 -5.10 13.65
CA LEU A 172 -0.23 -4.02 14.64
C LEU A 172 -1.65 -3.91 15.19
N GLY A 173 -2.67 -4.10 14.35
CA GLY A 173 -4.07 -4.13 14.75
C GLY A 173 -4.41 -5.27 15.72
N VAL A 174 -3.79 -6.44 15.53
CA VAL A 174 -3.97 -7.60 16.41
C VAL A 174 -3.09 -7.53 17.66
N TRP A 175 -1.93 -6.90 17.59
CA TRP A 175 -0.97 -6.88 18.70
C TRP A 175 -1.25 -5.77 19.72
N SER A 176 -1.64 -4.57 19.27
CA SER A 176 -1.70 -3.38 20.14
C SER A 176 -3.10 -2.80 20.28
N LYS A 177 -3.44 -2.28 21.47
CA LYS A 177 -4.64 -1.45 21.68
C LYS A 177 -4.51 -0.07 21.04
N LYS A 178 -3.27 0.42 20.89
CA LYS A 178 -2.94 1.72 20.26
C LYS A 178 -2.36 1.51 18.87
N ALA A 179 -2.96 0.62 18.09
CA ALA A 179 -2.43 0.19 16.79
C ALA A 179 -2.18 1.36 15.82
N LEU A 180 -3.00 2.42 15.88
CA LEU A 180 -2.83 3.62 15.05
C LEU A 180 -1.50 4.34 15.31
N LEU A 181 -1.11 4.53 16.57
CA LEU A 181 0.14 5.20 16.92
C LEU A 181 1.35 4.37 16.48
N TRP A 182 1.29 3.05 16.67
CA TRP A 182 2.34 2.15 16.21
C TRP A 182 2.45 2.10 14.69
N ALA A 183 1.31 2.10 13.99
CA ALA A 183 1.30 2.13 12.54
C ALA A 183 1.91 3.43 12.02
N LEU A 184 1.58 4.58 12.62
CA LEU A 184 2.19 5.85 12.23
C LEU A 184 3.71 5.82 12.40
N GLY A 185 4.20 5.37 13.55
CA GLY A 185 5.65 5.27 13.82
C GLY A 185 6.38 4.27 12.90
N LEU A 186 5.78 3.11 12.63
CA LEU A 186 6.43 2.07 11.84
C LEU A 186 6.28 2.27 10.33
N LEU A 187 5.13 2.71 9.85
CA LEU A 187 4.93 2.91 8.41
C LEU A 187 5.63 4.18 7.93
N ILE A 188 5.50 5.28 8.67
CA ILE A 188 6.13 6.55 8.29
C ILE A 188 7.58 6.61 8.79
N GLY A 189 7.81 6.40 10.09
CA GLY A 189 9.15 6.49 10.68
C GLY A 189 10.10 5.42 10.15
N TRP A 190 9.76 4.15 10.34
CA TRP A 190 10.63 3.05 9.88
C TRP A 190 10.50 2.76 8.38
N GLY A 191 9.28 2.78 7.83
CA GLY A 191 9.07 2.55 6.41
C GLY A 191 9.65 3.68 5.56
N VAL A 192 8.98 4.83 5.56
CA VAL A 192 9.29 5.94 4.65
C VAL A 192 10.58 6.65 5.01
N ILE A 193 10.73 7.11 6.25
CA ILE A 193 11.88 7.94 6.67
C ILE A 193 13.15 7.09 6.65
N ALA A 194 13.21 5.97 7.38
CA ALA A 194 14.42 5.14 7.39
C ALA A 194 14.73 4.51 6.02
N GLY A 195 13.70 4.24 5.19
CA GLY A 195 13.87 3.80 3.81
C GLY A 195 14.44 4.86 2.85
N SER A 196 14.42 6.13 3.26
CA SER A 196 14.96 7.26 2.50
C SER A 196 16.32 7.74 3.02
N LEU A 197 16.79 7.24 4.16
CA LEU A 197 18.12 7.56 4.68
C LEU A 197 19.17 6.67 4.02
N THR A 198 20.38 7.17 3.83
CA THR A 198 21.53 6.33 3.43
C THR A 198 22.07 5.59 4.65
N GLY A 199 22.26 4.26 4.56
CA GLY A 199 22.87 3.46 5.63
C GLY A 199 22.19 2.11 5.89
N PRO A 200 22.62 1.38 6.94
CA PRO A 200 22.15 0.02 7.23
C PRO A 200 20.65 -0.06 7.58
N LEU A 201 20.09 1.02 8.14
CA LEU A 201 18.66 1.09 8.47
C LEU A 201 17.77 1.03 7.22
N ARG A 202 18.28 1.48 6.06
CA ARG A 202 17.58 1.43 4.78
C ARG A 202 17.37 0.00 4.29
N GLU A 203 18.29 -0.90 4.58
CA GLU A 203 18.28 -2.27 4.05
C GLU A 203 17.16 -3.13 4.64
N ILE A 204 16.73 -2.79 5.85
CA ILE A 204 15.68 -3.50 6.57
C ILE A 204 14.30 -2.94 6.18
N SER A 205 14.22 -1.69 5.71
CA SER A 205 12.95 -1.05 5.35
C SER A 205 12.33 -1.67 4.09
N LEU A 206 11.03 -1.98 4.16
CA LEU A 206 10.22 -2.40 3.01
C LEU A 206 10.25 -1.34 1.89
N HIS A 207 10.40 -0.06 2.24
CA HIS A 207 10.34 1.04 1.31
C HIS A 207 11.52 1.02 0.32
N ARG A 208 12.73 0.60 0.72
CA ARG A 208 13.89 0.46 -0.19
C ARG A 208 13.57 -0.47 -1.36
N TYR A 209 12.93 -1.60 -1.07
CA TYR A 209 12.58 -2.60 -2.09
C TYR A 209 11.48 -2.10 -3.03
N LEU A 210 10.53 -1.31 -2.53
CA LEU A 210 9.52 -0.66 -3.37
C LEU A 210 10.13 0.42 -4.27
N LEU A 211 11.08 1.21 -3.77
CA LEU A 211 11.85 2.17 -4.57
C LEU A 211 12.67 1.47 -5.65
N GLY A 212 13.27 0.31 -5.35
CA GLY A 212 13.97 -0.50 -6.35
C GLY A 212 13.06 -1.03 -7.46
N LEU A 213 11.86 -1.51 -7.10
CA LEU A 213 10.86 -1.90 -8.11
C LEU A 213 10.42 -0.72 -8.96
N MET A 214 10.17 0.43 -8.33
CA MET A 214 9.80 1.66 -9.01
C MET A 214 10.85 2.08 -10.02
N ARG A 215 12.12 2.10 -9.61
CA ARG A 215 13.25 2.40 -10.50
C ARG A 215 13.32 1.45 -11.70
N ASN A 216 13.29 0.15 -11.45
CA ASN A 216 13.47 -0.86 -12.48
C ASN A 216 12.29 -0.93 -13.46
N TRP A 217 11.06 -0.75 -12.98
CA TRP A 217 9.85 -0.91 -13.81
C TRP A 217 9.39 0.39 -14.47
N LEU A 218 9.55 1.54 -13.80
CA LEU A 218 9.27 2.84 -14.42
C LEU A 218 10.49 3.40 -15.17
N ALA A 219 11.64 2.72 -15.18
CA ALA A 219 12.87 3.18 -15.82
C ALA A 219 13.24 4.61 -15.39
N VAL A 220 13.21 4.85 -14.07
CA VAL A 220 13.60 6.12 -13.47
C VAL A 220 15.11 6.09 -13.20
N ASP A 221 15.79 7.21 -13.44
CA ASP A 221 17.22 7.31 -13.21
C ASP A 221 17.59 7.24 -11.72
N ASN A 222 18.79 6.73 -11.44
CA ASN A 222 19.35 6.69 -10.07
C ASN A 222 19.96 8.03 -9.67
N ALA A 223 19.25 9.12 -9.95
CA ALA A 223 19.68 10.48 -9.67
C ALA A 223 18.87 11.07 -8.52
N TRP A 224 19.42 12.11 -7.90
CA TRP A 224 18.67 12.88 -6.91
C TRP A 224 17.63 13.74 -7.62
N THR A 225 16.37 13.32 -7.61
CA THR A 225 15.23 14.09 -8.15
C THR A 225 14.39 14.74 -7.05
N GLY A 226 14.96 14.89 -5.85
CA GLY A 226 14.26 15.37 -4.65
C GLY A 226 13.48 14.28 -3.92
N PHE A 227 12.69 13.47 -4.65
CA PHE A 227 11.93 12.35 -4.07
C PHE A 227 12.64 10.99 -4.16
N PHE A 228 13.53 10.81 -5.13
CA PHE A 228 14.38 9.63 -5.19
C PHE A 228 15.70 9.88 -4.48
N VAL A 229 16.00 8.97 -3.55
CA VAL A 229 17.30 8.92 -2.88
C VAL A 229 18.17 7.93 -3.64
N PRO A 230 19.29 8.37 -4.24
CA PRO A 230 20.23 7.50 -4.93
C PRO A 230 20.61 6.30 -4.06
N ASP A 231 20.58 5.11 -4.64
CA ASP A 231 21.05 3.89 -3.99
C ASP A 231 22.34 3.43 -4.66
N ARG A 232 23.38 3.18 -3.87
CA ARG A 232 24.66 2.67 -4.36
C ARG A 232 24.51 1.25 -4.90
N ASP A 233 23.64 0.46 -4.28
CA ASP A 233 23.36 -0.92 -4.67
C ASP A 233 21.85 -1.15 -4.71
N PRO A 234 21.17 -0.74 -5.81
CA PRO A 234 19.73 -0.85 -5.93
C PRO A 234 19.29 -2.32 -5.95
N PRO A 235 18.26 -2.71 -5.18
CA PRO A 235 17.80 -4.09 -5.21
C PRO A 235 17.22 -4.43 -6.59
N SER A 236 17.55 -5.62 -7.09
CA SER A 236 16.95 -6.15 -8.31
C SER A 236 15.44 -6.36 -8.13
N SER A 237 14.67 -6.35 -9.22
CA SER A 237 13.21 -6.56 -9.14
C SER A 237 12.85 -7.90 -8.47
N VAL A 238 13.62 -8.96 -8.75
CA VAL A 238 13.39 -10.29 -8.16
C VAL A 238 13.67 -10.24 -6.65
N GLN A 239 14.79 -9.68 -6.24
CA GLN A 239 15.14 -9.53 -4.83
C GLN A 239 14.09 -8.71 -4.08
N ALA A 240 13.63 -7.59 -4.66
CA ALA A 240 12.61 -6.76 -4.05
C ALA A 240 11.28 -7.49 -3.86
N VAL A 241 10.80 -8.21 -4.87
CA VAL A 241 9.58 -9.01 -4.75
C VAL A 241 9.73 -10.10 -3.68
N LEU A 242 10.87 -10.80 -3.65
CA LEU A 242 11.13 -11.84 -2.66
C LEU A 242 11.15 -11.30 -1.23
N VAL A 243 11.82 -10.18 -0.98
CA VAL A 243 11.87 -9.57 0.35
C VAL A 243 10.50 -9.05 0.78
N LEU A 244 9.74 -8.44 -0.12
CA LEU A 244 8.37 -7.98 0.19
C LEU A 244 7.42 -9.15 0.45
N ALA A 245 7.53 -10.24 -0.32
CA ALA A 245 6.76 -11.46 -0.10
C ALA A 245 7.12 -12.12 1.24
N LEU A 246 8.42 -12.22 1.55
CA LEU A 246 8.90 -12.75 2.82
C LEU A 246 8.44 -11.88 3.99
N GLY A 247 8.56 -10.55 3.88
CA GLY A 247 8.07 -9.60 4.88
C GLY A 247 6.56 -9.76 5.13
N THR A 248 5.77 -9.91 4.07
CA THR A 248 4.32 -10.19 4.18
C THR A 248 4.06 -11.46 4.99
N LEU A 249 4.76 -12.56 4.68
CA LEU A 249 4.61 -13.83 5.40
C LEU A 249 5.03 -13.71 6.87
N ILE A 250 6.15 -13.05 7.16
CA ILE A 250 6.63 -12.82 8.52
C ILE A 250 5.61 -12.01 9.33
N PHE A 251 5.11 -10.89 8.79
CA PHE A 251 4.12 -10.07 9.50
C PHE A 251 2.81 -10.81 9.73
N LEU A 252 2.34 -11.59 8.75
CA LEU A 252 1.16 -12.45 8.95
C LEU A 252 1.39 -13.53 10.00
N ALA A 253 2.55 -14.19 10.00
CA ALA A 253 2.90 -15.17 11.03
C ALA A 253 2.97 -14.54 12.42
N MET A 254 3.54 -13.34 12.54
CA MET A 254 3.54 -12.58 13.78
C MET A 254 2.13 -12.16 14.20
N ALA A 255 1.26 -11.80 13.26
CA ALA A 255 -0.14 -11.49 13.53
C ALA A 255 -0.89 -12.70 14.08
N VAL A 256 -0.69 -13.89 13.49
CA VAL A 256 -1.26 -15.15 14.00
C VAL A 256 -0.73 -15.44 15.41
N ARG A 257 0.58 -15.32 15.64
CA ARG A 257 1.19 -15.54 16.96
C ARG A 257 0.67 -14.56 18.01
N ALA A 258 0.51 -13.28 17.64
CA ALA A 258 -0.08 -12.27 18.50
C ALA A 258 -1.53 -12.62 18.86
N MET A 259 -2.30 -13.14 17.90
CA MET A 259 -3.69 -13.56 18.12
C MET A 259 -3.81 -14.78 19.04
N HIS A 260 -2.83 -15.67 19.07
CA HIS A 260 -2.81 -16.80 20.00
C HIS A 260 -2.54 -16.37 21.44
N LYS A 261 -1.69 -15.36 21.64
CA LYS A 261 -1.31 -14.87 22.98
C LYS A 261 -2.33 -13.91 23.60
N ARG A 262 -3.23 -13.35 22.80
CA ARG A 262 -4.17 -12.34 23.26
C ARG A 262 -5.41 -13.05 23.81
N ASP A 263 -5.49 -13.16 25.13
CA ASP A 263 -6.70 -13.61 25.81
C ASP A 263 -7.80 -12.57 25.62
N VAL A 264 -8.93 -13.02 25.10
CA VAL A 264 -10.12 -12.20 24.90
C VAL A 264 -11.15 -12.70 25.90
N LEU A 265 -11.19 -12.02 27.05
CA LEU A 265 -12.24 -12.07 28.05
C LEU A 265 -12.78 -10.64 28.20
#